data_AF-A0A2E0S5J8-F1
#
_entry.id   AF-A0A2E0S5J8-F1
#
_cell.length_a   1.000
_cell.length_b   1.000
_cell.length_c   1.000
_cell.angle_alpha   90.00
_cell.angle_beta   90.00
_cell.angle_gamma   90.00
#
_symmetry.space_group_name_H-M   'P 1'
#
loop_
_entity.id
_entity.type
_entity.pdbx_description
1 polymer ?
#
loop_
_entity_poly.entity_id
_entity_poly.type
_entity_poly.pdbx_seq_one_letter_code
_entity_poly.pdbx_strand_id
1 'polypeptide(L)'
;MEEEKIEITEVEEVEQNQLGLSVNLTQQQQKFVENVVYHDMSQTEAARKAGYSNPAVQAHRNMKSKNIMIAIEELRHEAQHRNNVTLDRSLRDLKSIRDAAVLDGSWGPAIKAEELRMKAVGLLIEKKAVLHGRVDALSKDEVLKELKKLQDKAKHQSGIEIDKSGKLITN
;
A
#
# COMPACT_ATOMS: atom_id res chain seq x y z
N MET A 1 -20.90 46.90 -47.06
CA MET A 1 -21.09 45.47 -46.77
C MET A 1 -19.71 44.87 -46.56
N GLU A 2 -19.28 44.39 -45.41
CA GLU A 2 -19.68 44.53 -44.01
C GLU A 2 -18.41 44.01 -43.30
N GLU A 3 -17.78 44.82 -42.45
CA GLU A 3 -16.58 44.41 -41.73
C GLU A 3 -17.01 43.46 -40.61
N GLU A 4 -16.79 42.16 -40.81
CA GLU A 4 -17.07 41.14 -39.80
C GLU A 4 -15.98 41.22 -38.72
N LYS A 5 -16.36 41.89 -37.63
CA LYS A 5 -15.55 42.13 -36.44
C LYS A 5 -15.24 40.79 -35.79
N ILE A 6 -13.99 40.32 -35.93
CA ILE A 6 -13.50 39.13 -35.24
C ILE A 6 -13.47 39.45 -33.74
N GLU A 7 -14.41 38.84 -33.01
CA GLU A 7 -14.53 38.95 -31.57
C GLU A 7 -13.36 38.21 -30.93
N ILE A 8 -12.39 38.96 -30.40
CA ILE A 8 -11.24 38.43 -29.67
C ILE A 8 -11.79 37.89 -28.35
N THR A 9 -12.01 36.57 -28.28
CA THR A 9 -12.35 35.89 -27.03
C THR A 9 -11.20 36.10 -26.05
N GLU A 10 -11.54 36.64 -24.89
CA GLU A 10 -10.64 37.01 -23.81
C GLU A 10 -9.60 35.92 -23.55
N VAL A 11 -8.32 36.30 -23.66
CA VAL A 11 -7.21 35.44 -23.31
C VAL A 11 -7.20 35.36 -21.79
N GLU A 12 -7.75 34.27 -21.24
CA GLU A 12 -7.68 33.98 -19.79
C GLU A 12 -6.22 34.10 -19.34
N GLU A 13 -5.96 35.02 -18.41
CA GLU A 13 -4.66 35.20 -17.79
C GLU A 13 -4.22 33.86 -17.17
N VAL A 14 -3.10 33.33 -17.66
CA VAL A 14 -2.52 32.08 -17.14
C VAL A 14 -1.91 32.38 -15.78
N GLU A 15 -2.71 32.28 -14.73
CA GLU A 15 -2.26 32.42 -13.34
C GLU A 15 -1.15 31.42 -13.02
N GLN A 16 -0.16 31.92 -12.29
CA GLN A 16 1.12 31.25 -12.05
C GLN A 16 0.99 29.89 -11.37
N ASN A 17 1.88 28.98 -11.75
CA ASN A 17 1.92 27.59 -11.31
C ASN A 17 2.33 27.47 -9.83
N GLN A 18 1.37 27.36 -8.91
CA GLN A 18 1.61 27.36 -7.46
C GLN A 18 2.33 26.09 -6.96
N LEU A 19 2.32 25.01 -7.75
CA LEU A 19 2.83 23.68 -7.39
C LEU A 19 4.29 23.42 -7.80
N GLY A 20 4.97 24.39 -8.44
CA GLY A 20 6.36 24.20 -8.88
C GLY A 20 6.56 23.14 -9.98
N LEU A 21 5.47 22.78 -10.68
CA LEU A 21 5.44 21.79 -11.76
C LEU A 21 6.14 22.31 -13.03
N SER A 22 6.69 21.41 -13.84
CA SER A 22 7.34 21.78 -15.11
C SER A 22 6.36 22.25 -16.19
N VAL A 23 5.08 21.95 -16.00
CA VAL A 23 3.98 22.19 -16.95
C VAL A 23 2.99 23.20 -16.41
N ASN A 24 2.59 24.16 -17.25
CA ASN A 24 1.59 25.16 -16.90
C ASN A 24 0.19 24.55 -16.92
N LEU A 25 -0.50 24.63 -15.78
CA LEU A 25 -1.86 24.13 -15.59
C LEU A 25 -2.76 25.24 -15.05
N THR A 26 -4.05 25.23 -15.41
CA THR A 26 -5.02 26.16 -14.80
C THR A 26 -5.28 25.79 -13.34
N GLN A 27 -5.77 26.72 -12.51
CA GLN A 27 -6.05 26.44 -11.09
C GLN A 27 -6.96 25.21 -10.88
N GLN A 28 -7.97 25.02 -11.75
CA GLN A 28 -8.86 23.87 -11.68
C GLN A 28 -8.13 22.56 -11.99
N GLN A 29 -7.21 22.57 -12.97
CA GLN A 29 -6.39 21.40 -13.31
C GLN A 29 -5.38 21.09 -12.21
N GLN A 30 -4.77 22.10 -11.60
CA GLN A 30 -3.86 21.93 -10.45
C GLN A 30 -4.58 21.25 -9.29
N LYS A 31 -5.78 21.74 -8.89
CA LYS A 31 -6.62 21.11 -7.85
C LYS A 31 -7.04 19.69 -8.22
N PHE A 32 -7.32 19.43 -9.49
CA PHE A 32 -7.63 18.07 -9.95
C PHE A 32 -6.44 17.13 -9.74
N VAL A 33 -5.25 17.52 -10.18
CA VAL A 33 -4.02 16.73 -10.02
C VAL A 33 -3.70 16.50 -8.54
N GLU A 34 -3.80 17.54 -7.71
CA GLU A 34 -3.58 17.46 -6.26
C GLU A 34 -4.52 16.43 -5.60
N ASN A 35 -5.82 16.50 -5.90
CA ASN A 35 -6.82 15.57 -5.36
C ASN A 35 -6.58 14.11 -5.80
N VAL A 36 -6.08 13.89 -7.02
CA VAL A 36 -5.75 12.55 -7.52
C VAL A 36 -4.50 11.99 -6.83
N VAL A 37 -3.49 12.81 -6.55
CA VAL A 37 -2.20 12.34 -6.01
C VAL A 37 -2.20 12.23 -4.48
N TYR A 38 -2.71 13.22 -3.75
CA TYR A 38 -2.61 13.25 -2.29
C TYR A 38 -3.80 12.61 -1.56
N HIS A 39 -4.98 12.60 -2.20
CA HIS A 39 -6.20 12.10 -1.57
C HIS A 39 -6.73 10.81 -2.19
N ASP A 40 -5.99 10.23 -3.13
CA ASP A 40 -6.30 8.97 -3.83
C ASP A 40 -7.75 8.89 -4.34
N MET A 41 -8.28 10.04 -4.77
CA MET A 41 -9.67 10.15 -5.21
C MET A 41 -9.85 9.55 -6.61
N SER A 42 -11.04 8.99 -6.86
CA SER A 42 -11.42 8.60 -8.21
C SER A 42 -11.44 9.82 -9.14
N GLN A 43 -11.13 9.63 -10.43
CA GLN A 43 -10.98 10.74 -11.38
C GLN A 43 -12.23 11.63 -11.43
N THR A 44 -13.42 11.01 -11.38
CA THR A 44 -14.70 11.72 -11.37
C THR A 44 -14.92 12.53 -10.09
N GLU A 45 -14.49 12.02 -8.93
CA GLU A 45 -14.58 12.73 -7.65
C GLU A 45 -13.57 13.86 -7.55
N ALA A 46 -12.34 13.63 -8.01
CA ALA A 46 -11.33 14.67 -8.10
C ALA A 46 -11.80 15.82 -9.00
N ALA A 47 -12.43 15.51 -10.14
CA ALA A 47 -13.00 16.53 -11.02
C ALA A 47 -14.18 17.27 -10.36
N ARG A 48 -15.04 16.57 -9.61
CA ARG A 48 -16.14 17.20 -8.88
C ARG A 48 -15.61 18.17 -7.83
N LYS A 49 -14.59 17.77 -7.07
CA LYS A 49 -13.98 18.59 -6.01
C LYS A 49 -13.14 19.75 -6.56
N ALA A 50 -12.60 19.59 -7.76
CA ALA A 50 -11.92 20.66 -8.49
C ALA A 50 -12.88 21.71 -9.09
N GLY A 51 -14.20 21.49 -9.04
CA GLY A 51 -15.21 22.45 -9.48
C GLY A 51 -15.64 22.32 -10.94
N TYR A 52 -15.40 21.18 -11.58
CA TYR A 52 -15.85 20.96 -12.96
C TYR A 52 -17.38 20.78 -13.04
N SER A 53 -18.00 21.47 -13.99
CA SER A 53 -19.46 21.39 -14.26
C SER A 53 -19.92 20.01 -14.72
N ASN A 54 -19.11 19.30 -15.52
CA ASN A 54 -19.34 17.91 -15.91
C ASN A 54 -18.16 17.02 -15.49
N PRO A 55 -18.14 16.52 -14.24
CA PRO A 55 -16.99 15.84 -13.67
C PRO A 55 -16.54 14.59 -14.44
N ALA A 56 -17.48 13.79 -14.95
CA ALA A 56 -17.14 12.52 -15.61
C ALA A 56 -16.45 12.73 -16.98
N VAL A 57 -16.99 13.68 -17.77
CA VAL A 57 -16.42 14.02 -19.09
C VAL A 57 -15.10 14.75 -18.92
N GLN A 58 -15.03 15.70 -17.99
CA GLN A 58 -13.81 16.49 -17.76
C GLN A 58 -12.71 15.64 -17.12
N ALA A 59 -13.03 14.68 -16.26
CA ALA A 59 -12.06 13.70 -15.77
C ALA A 59 -11.41 12.91 -16.92
N HIS A 60 -12.22 12.38 -17.83
CA HIS A 60 -11.71 11.66 -19.01
C HIS A 60 -10.88 12.55 -19.93
N ARG A 61 -11.31 13.80 -20.16
CA ARG A 61 -10.57 14.77 -20.97
C ARG A 61 -9.24 15.15 -20.33
N ASN A 62 -9.25 15.38 -19.02
CA ASN A 62 -8.05 15.72 -18.26
C ASN A 62 -7.02 14.60 -18.28
N MET A 63 -7.45 13.34 -18.12
CA MET A 63 -6.54 12.18 -18.20
C MET A 63 -5.98 11.91 -19.60
N LYS A 64 -6.61 12.44 -20.66
CA LYS A 64 -6.06 12.38 -22.03
C LYS A 64 -5.07 13.50 -22.32
N SER A 65 -5.01 14.53 -21.48
CA SER A 65 -4.08 15.65 -21.65
C SER A 65 -2.67 15.26 -21.20
N LYS A 66 -1.69 15.42 -22.09
CA LYS A 66 -0.28 15.09 -21.80
C LYS A 66 0.26 15.92 -20.65
N ASN A 67 -0.06 17.23 -20.59
CA ASN A 67 0.45 18.11 -19.54
C ASN A 67 -0.06 17.70 -18.16
N ILE A 68 -1.32 17.32 -18.04
CA ILE A 68 -1.90 16.86 -16.77
C ILE A 68 -1.28 15.53 -16.35
N MET A 69 -1.04 14.62 -17.29
CA MET A 69 -0.39 13.34 -17.01
C MET A 69 1.04 13.52 -16.50
N ILE A 70 1.82 14.41 -17.13
CA ILE A 70 3.18 14.76 -16.68
C ILE A 70 3.14 15.34 -15.26
N ALA A 71 2.21 16.25 -14.97
CA ALA A 71 2.08 16.81 -13.62
C ALA A 71 1.70 15.76 -12.56
N ILE A 72 0.83 14.82 -12.90
CA ILE A 72 0.48 13.70 -12.01
C ILE A 72 1.71 12.84 -11.74
N GLU A 73 2.50 12.55 -12.77
CA GLU A 73 3.71 11.73 -12.63
C GLU A 73 4.79 12.44 -11.83
N GLU A 74 5.03 13.74 -12.05
CA GLU A 74 5.96 14.55 -11.27
C GLU A 74 5.58 14.60 -9.79
N LEU A 75 4.31 14.89 -9.48
CA LEU A 75 3.83 14.92 -8.10
C LEU A 75 3.83 13.54 -7.46
N ARG A 76 3.55 12.47 -8.22
CA ARG A 76 3.69 11.10 -7.72
C ARG A 76 5.15 10.76 -7.45
N HIS A 77 6.07 11.17 -8.31
CA HIS A 77 7.50 10.95 -8.11
C HIS A 77 8.00 11.73 -6.90
N GLU A 78 7.59 13.00 -6.74
CA GLU A 78 7.91 13.80 -5.56
C GLU A 78 7.29 13.20 -4.29
N ALA A 79 6.00 12.84 -4.32
CA ALA A 79 5.32 12.20 -3.21
C ALA A 79 5.95 10.84 -2.89
N GLN A 80 6.36 10.06 -3.89
CA GLN A 80 7.11 8.83 -3.71
C GLN A 80 8.49 9.11 -3.14
N HIS A 81 9.24 10.13 -3.57
CA HIS A 81 10.53 10.47 -2.96
C HIS A 81 10.38 10.88 -1.50
N ARG A 82 9.32 11.61 -1.16
CA ARG A 82 8.99 11.95 0.23
C ARG A 82 8.50 10.74 1.03
N ASN A 83 7.72 9.86 0.42
CA ASN A 83 7.10 8.68 1.03
C ASN A 83 7.89 7.38 0.82
N ASN A 84 9.08 7.42 0.21
CA ASN A 84 9.93 6.27 -0.04
C ASN A 84 10.55 5.85 1.30
N VAL A 85 9.71 5.18 2.08
CA VAL A 85 10.05 4.30 3.18
C VAL A 85 10.73 3.09 2.53
N THR A 86 11.97 3.30 2.07
CA THR A 86 12.80 2.21 1.54
C THR A 86 13.10 1.25 2.69
N LEU A 87 13.24 -0.04 2.39
CA LEU A 87 13.56 -1.05 3.41
C LEU A 87 14.78 -0.62 4.25
N ASP A 88 15.82 -0.11 3.60
CA ASP A 88 17.02 0.39 4.27
C ASP A 88 16.76 1.61 5.17
N ARG A 89 15.90 2.54 4.76
CA ARG A 89 15.46 3.66 5.60
C ARG A 89 14.64 3.18 6.79
N SER A 90 13.64 2.32 6.58
CA SER A 90 12.84 1.72 7.65
C SER A 90 13.69 0.98 8.68
N LEU A 91 14.70 0.24 8.21
CA LEU A 91 15.63 -0.48 9.07
C LEU A 91 16.52 0.49 9.87
N ARG A 92 16.91 1.64 9.31
CA ARG A 92 17.64 2.70 10.03
C ARG A 92 16.75 3.41 11.05
N ASP A 93 15.51 3.69 10.69
CA ASP A 93 14.55 4.35 11.58
C ASP A 93 14.20 3.44 12.76
N LEU A 94 13.91 2.15 12.52
CA LEU A 94 13.70 1.17 13.58
C LEU A 94 14.92 0.99 14.50
N LYS A 95 16.15 1.10 13.95
CA LYS A 95 17.37 1.09 14.77
C LYS A 95 17.40 2.29 15.70
N SER A 96 17.10 3.47 15.18
CA SER A 96 17.12 4.73 15.93
C SER A 96 16.06 4.73 17.04
N ILE A 97 14.86 4.21 16.75
CA ILE A 97 13.79 4.02 17.74
C ILE A 97 14.23 3.07 18.86
N ARG A 98 14.86 1.94 18.51
CA ARG A 98 15.40 1.01 19.50
C ARG A 98 16.44 1.68 20.38
N ASP A 99 17.42 2.34 19.80
CA ASP A 99 18.52 2.97 20.54
C ASP A 99 17.99 4.07 21.47
N ALA A 100 17.02 4.89 21.01
CA ALA A 100 16.34 5.87 21.84
C ALA A 100 15.53 5.23 22.99
N ALA A 101 14.81 4.14 22.72
CA ALA A 101 14.04 3.43 23.73
C ALA A 101 14.92 2.74 24.79
N VAL A 102 16.10 2.23 24.39
CA VAL A 102 17.09 1.68 25.33
C VAL A 102 17.65 2.79 26.24
N LEU A 103 17.96 3.96 25.67
CA LEU A 103 18.44 5.11 26.44
C LEU A 103 17.40 5.63 27.44
N ASP A 104 16.12 5.58 27.06
CA ASP A 104 14.98 5.94 27.91
C ASP A 104 14.65 4.87 28.99
N GLY A 105 15.28 3.68 28.93
CA GLY A 105 14.97 2.55 29.81
C GLY A 105 13.67 1.82 29.45
N SER A 106 13.03 2.22 28.35
CA SER A 106 11.80 1.64 27.80
C SER A 106 12.09 0.39 26.96
N TRP A 107 12.32 -0.75 27.63
CA TRP A 107 12.71 -2.00 26.96
C TRP A 107 11.62 -2.62 26.08
N GLY A 108 10.33 -2.43 26.39
CA GLY A 108 9.22 -2.97 25.58
C GLY A 108 9.25 -2.46 24.13
N PRO A 109 9.24 -1.13 23.91
CA PRO A 109 9.41 -0.54 22.58
C PRO A 109 10.71 -0.95 21.89
N ALA A 110 11.83 -1.04 22.62
CA ALA A 110 13.12 -1.45 22.07
C ALA A 110 13.09 -2.88 21.50
N ILE A 111 12.55 -3.83 22.28
CA ILE A 111 12.40 -5.23 21.87
C ILE A 111 11.48 -5.31 20.65
N LYS A 112 10.38 -4.55 20.64
CA LYS A 112 9.44 -4.55 19.53
C LYS A 112 10.06 -4.03 18.24
N ALA A 113 10.83 -2.94 18.33
CA ALA A 113 11.55 -2.39 17.19
C ALA A 113 12.55 -3.42 16.61
N GLU A 114 13.28 -4.12 17.47
CA GLU A 114 14.24 -5.15 17.04
C GLU A 114 13.52 -6.38 16.42
N GLU A 115 12.40 -6.82 16.99
CA GLU A 115 11.56 -7.88 16.42
C GLU A 115 11.12 -7.53 14.99
N LEU A 116 10.67 -6.30 14.77
CA LEU A 116 10.26 -5.81 13.44
C LEU A 116 11.43 -5.76 12.46
N ARG A 117 12.64 -5.37 12.91
CA ARG A 117 13.86 -5.41 12.06
C ARG A 117 14.20 -6.82 11.64
N MET A 118 14.16 -7.77 12.57
CA MET A 118 14.43 -9.18 12.27
C MET A 118 13.39 -9.78 11.32
N LYS A 119 12.10 -9.41 11.46
CA LYS A 119 11.05 -9.79 10.51
C LYS A 119 11.28 -9.19 9.12
N ALA A 120 11.68 -7.92 9.06
CA ALA A 120 11.94 -7.21 7.80
C ALA A 120 13.14 -7.79 7.02
N VAL A 121 14.15 -8.32 7.72
CA VAL A 121 15.30 -9.02 7.10
C VAL A 121 14.98 -10.48 6.78
N GLY A 122 13.85 -11.01 7.27
CA GLY A 122 13.45 -12.41 7.07
C GLY A 122 14.08 -13.42 8.03
N LEU A 123 14.72 -12.96 9.11
CA LEU A 123 15.26 -13.83 10.17
C LEU A 123 14.16 -14.40 11.08
N LEU A 124 13.05 -13.67 11.23
CA LEU A 124 11.87 -14.11 11.96
C LEU A 124 10.72 -14.37 10.99
N ILE A 125 10.15 -15.58 11.06
CA ILE A 125 8.98 -15.98 10.26
C ILE A 125 7.80 -16.17 11.21
N GLU A 126 6.76 -15.36 11.05
CA GLU A 126 5.51 -15.50 11.81
C GLU A 126 4.60 -16.54 11.14
N LYS A 127 4.51 -17.74 11.71
CA LYS A 127 3.62 -18.81 11.21
C LYS A 127 2.23 -18.64 11.81
N LYS A 128 1.30 -18.04 11.07
CA LYS A 128 -0.13 -18.05 11.43
C LYS A 128 -0.83 -19.23 10.76
N ALA A 129 -1.33 -20.17 11.56
CA ALA A 129 -2.21 -21.23 11.06
C ALA A 129 -3.65 -20.70 11.03
N VAL A 130 -4.19 -20.48 9.82
CA VAL A 130 -5.62 -20.16 9.67
C VAL A 130 -6.38 -21.47 9.53
N LEU A 131 -6.96 -21.93 10.64
CA LEU A 131 -7.82 -23.10 10.66
C LEU A 131 -9.16 -22.75 10.00
N HIS A 132 -9.27 -22.99 8.69
CA HIS A 132 -10.55 -22.96 7.99
C HIS A 132 -11.29 -24.27 8.27
N GLY A 133 -12.00 -24.32 9.39
CA GLY A 133 -12.84 -25.45 9.74
C GLY A 133 -13.92 -24.99 10.70
N ARG A 134 -15.13 -24.75 10.18
CA ARG A 134 -16.33 -24.71 11.02
C ARG A 134 -16.50 -26.11 11.60
N VAL A 135 -16.16 -26.30 12.86
CA VAL A 135 -16.29 -27.58 13.59
C VAL A 135 -17.75 -28.08 13.55
N ASP A 136 -18.71 -27.17 13.40
CA ASP A 136 -20.14 -27.45 13.35
C ASP A 136 -20.62 -28.11 12.04
N ALA A 137 -19.78 -28.23 11.02
CA ALA A 137 -20.15 -28.78 9.71
C ALA A 137 -19.55 -30.16 9.40
N LEU A 138 -18.78 -30.75 10.33
CA LEU A 138 -18.16 -32.05 10.14
C LEU A 138 -18.96 -33.13 10.85
N SER A 139 -19.32 -34.18 10.11
CA SER A 139 -19.85 -35.40 10.73
C SER A 139 -18.77 -36.05 11.61
N LYS A 140 -19.19 -36.81 12.63
CA LYS A 140 -18.30 -37.44 13.61
C LYS A 140 -17.18 -38.27 12.94
N ASP A 141 -17.49 -38.88 11.81
CA ASP A 141 -16.55 -39.71 11.03
C ASP A 141 -15.50 -38.88 10.29
N GLU A 142 -15.86 -37.69 9.80
CA GLU A 142 -14.94 -36.76 9.15
C GLU A 142 -13.99 -36.12 10.16
N VAL A 143 -14.48 -35.81 11.37
CA VAL A 143 -13.65 -35.34 12.49
C VAL A 143 -12.59 -36.38 12.87
N LEU A 144 -12.97 -37.66 12.98
CA LEU A 144 -12.03 -38.74 13.27
C LEU A 144 -10.99 -38.91 12.16
N LYS A 145 -11.38 -38.72 10.90
CA LYS A 145 -10.47 -38.80 9.75
C LYS A 145 -9.47 -37.64 9.73
N GLU A 146 -9.90 -36.42 10.01
CA GLU A 146 -9.02 -35.26 10.11
C GLU A 146 -8.11 -35.32 11.35
N LEU A 147 -8.61 -35.79 12.49
CA LEU A 147 -7.77 -36.04 13.68
C LEU A 147 -6.66 -37.06 13.40
N LYS A 148 -6.96 -38.16 12.69
CA LYS A 148 -5.93 -39.12 12.27
C LYS A 148 -4.90 -38.47 11.36
N LYS A 149 -5.33 -37.70 10.35
CA LYS A 149 -4.39 -36.99 9.45
C LYS A 149 -3.49 -36.00 10.21
N LEU A 150 -4.03 -35.29 11.19
CA LEU A 150 -3.25 -34.36 12.02
C LEU A 150 -2.26 -35.11 12.92
N GLN A 151 -2.68 -36.23 13.51
CA GLN A 151 -1.81 -37.08 14.31
C GLN A 151 -0.66 -37.66 13.46
N ASP A 152 -0.95 -38.10 12.24
CA ASP A 152 0.07 -38.60 11.32
C ASP A 152 1.03 -37.47 10.90
N LYS A 153 0.52 -36.29 10.54
CA LYS A 153 1.38 -35.12 10.26
C LYS A 153 2.27 -34.74 11.45
N ALA A 154 1.75 -34.80 12.67
CA ALA A 154 2.51 -34.52 13.88
C ALA A 154 3.64 -35.55 14.10
N LYS A 155 3.37 -36.84 13.89
CA LYS A 155 4.39 -37.91 13.96
C LYS A 155 5.50 -37.74 12.92
N HIS A 156 5.16 -37.35 11.69
CA HIS A 156 6.13 -37.12 10.63
C HIS A 156 6.94 -35.83 10.86
N GLN A 157 6.35 -34.79 11.45
CA GLN A 157 7.05 -33.55 11.80
C GLN A 157 8.01 -33.70 12.98
N SER A 158 7.75 -34.64 13.90
CA SER A 158 8.65 -34.89 15.04
C SER A 158 9.83 -35.81 14.72
N GLY A 159 9.92 -36.37 13.50
CA GLY A 159 11.05 -37.21 13.07
C GLY A 159 11.20 -38.53 13.82
N ILE A 160 10.13 -39.04 14.44
CA ILE A 160 10.13 -40.28 15.22
C ILE A 160 9.28 -41.31 14.49
N GLU A 161 9.92 -42.28 13.86
CA GLU A 161 9.23 -43.44 13.30
C GLU A 161 9.09 -44.54 14.37
N ILE A 162 7.90 -45.15 14.44
CA ILE A 162 7.61 -46.25 15.36
C ILE A 162 7.23 -47.45 14.50
N ASP A 163 7.94 -48.56 14.64
CA ASP A 163 7.63 -49.80 13.91
C ASP A 163 6.27 -50.39 14.35
N LYS A 164 5.71 -51.30 13.56
CA LYS A 164 4.50 -52.09 13.84
C LYS A 164 4.55 -52.89 15.15
N SER A 165 5.72 -52.98 15.79
CA SER A 165 5.97 -53.58 17.10
C SER A 165 5.98 -52.57 18.27
N GLY A 166 5.78 -51.27 18.01
CA GLY A 166 5.79 -50.22 19.03
C GLY A 166 7.18 -49.77 19.46
N LYS A 167 8.24 -50.19 18.75
CA LYS A 167 9.62 -49.80 19.04
C LYS A 167 10.03 -48.57 18.22
N LEU A 168 10.67 -47.61 18.90
CA LEU A 168 11.21 -46.39 18.29
C LEU A 168 12.33 -46.77 17.30
N ILE A 169 12.17 -46.38 16.04
CA ILE A 169 13.25 -46.43 15.04
C ILE A 169 13.75 -45.00 14.87
N THR A 170 14.99 -44.76 15.27
CA THR A 170 15.75 -43.56 14.92
C THR A 170 16.72 -43.93 13.81
N ASN A 171 16.81 -43.11 12.75
CA ASN A 171 18.00 -43.09 11.89
C ASN A 171 19.20 -42.57 12.67
#